data_AF-A0A0S7YVV0-F1
#
_entry.id   AF-A0A0S7YVV0-F1
#
_cell.length_a   1.000
_cell.length_b   1.000
_cell.length_c   1.000
_cell.angle_alpha   90.00
_cell.angle_beta   90.00
_cell.angle_gamma   90.00
#
_symmetry.space_group_name_H-M   'P 1'
#
loop_
_entity.id
_entity.type
_entity.pdbx_description
1 polymer ?
#
loop_
_entity_poly.entity_id
_entity_poly.type
_entity_poly.pdbx_seq_one_letter_code
_entity_poly.pdbx_strand_id
1 'polypeptide(L)'
;MFRKMKKCHAECSGFPLSVTLSAGSGGRHPANGFTLLEILIAISIFAVVVTTVFGSFNFVFGNVEAIENGMTEYETARDGLHRMMADLRSLYVSQPPAYDIPENTVQQDPFRVVGEIDAVGNSEFSRLRFASLSHLPLGREWRQGIAEIIYYVEAQPDDSVTLKRSDRLDFNEPLPEERNDPILCENVRALKFTYLDAEGDERERWNSDSEEYEYATPRAIRIQLAVGSGLQPNEFEVLIALPLYRDNPEDSRFQTIPSDFGFGNTYKSVPK
;
A
#
# COMPACT_ATOMS: atom_id res chain seq x y z
N MET A 1 -42.93 -5.84 -4.15
CA MET A 1 -43.51 -6.45 -2.93
C MET A 1 -43.53 -5.37 -1.85
N PHE A 2 -44.55 -4.50 -1.84
CA PHE A 2 -44.65 -3.34 -0.96
C PHE A 2 -45.39 -3.73 0.34
N ARG A 3 -44.70 -3.67 1.49
CA ARG A 3 -45.31 -3.85 2.81
C ARG A 3 -45.84 -2.50 3.32
N LYS A 4 -47.18 -2.37 3.35
CA LYS A 4 -47.92 -1.35 4.12
C LYS A 4 -47.64 -1.52 5.61
N MET A 5 -47.13 -0.49 6.28
CA MET A 5 -47.18 -0.38 7.74
C MET A 5 -48.40 0.43 8.18
N LYS A 6 -49.08 -0.12 9.19
CA LYS A 6 -50.37 0.26 9.73
C LYS A 6 -50.31 1.57 10.53
N LYS A 7 -51.33 2.41 10.36
CA LYS A 7 -51.70 3.50 11.28
C LYS A 7 -52.18 2.89 12.61
N CYS A 8 -51.63 3.35 13.74
CA CYS A 8 -52.23 3.15 15.06
C CYS A 8 -53.21 4.29 15.35
N HIS A 9 -54.48 3.93 15.58
CA HIS A 9 -55.48 4.77 16.24
C HIS A 9 -55.31 4.61 17.75
N ALA A 10 -55.31 5.74 18.48
CA ALA A 10 -55.53 5.76 19.92
C ALA A 10 -56.76 6.63 20.19
N GLU A 11 -57.91 5.98 20.32
CA GLU A 11 -59.05 6.51 21.07
C GLU A 11 -58.82 6.16 22.54
N CYS A 12 -58.91 7.15 23.43
CA CYS A 12 -59.11 6.88 24.85
C CYS A 12 -60.08 7.93 25.44
N SER A 13 -61.29 7.44 25.66
CA SER A 13 -62.41 7.88 26.50
C SER A 13 -62.19 9.06 27.45
N GLY A 14 -63.10 10.03 27.37
CA GLY A 14 -63.32 11.03 28.40
C GLY A 14 -63.97 10.45 29.67
N PHE A 15 -63.55 10.99 30.80
CA PHE A 15 -64.27 10.94 32.08
C PHE A 15 -64.60 12.39 32.50
N PRO A 16 -65.81 12.68 32.99
CA PRO A 16 -66.16 14.00 33.48
C PRO A 16 -65.71 14.12 34.94
N LEU A 17 -64.88 15.12 35.25
CA LEU A 17 -64.63 15.52 36.63
C LEU A 17 -65.35 16.84 36.89
N SER A 18 -66.44 16.72 37.64
CA SER A 18 -67.18 17.83 38.22
C SER A 18 -66.42 18.41 39.42
N VAL A 19 -66.37 19.74 39.41
CA VAL A 19 -65.82 20.72 40.33
C VAL A 19 -65.91 20.39 41.83
N THR A 20 -64.86 20.74 42.57
CA THR A 20 -65.02 21.36 43.90
C THR A 20 -63.91 22.42 44.11
N LEU A 21 -64.27 23.69 43.93
CA LEU A 21 -63.44 24.82 44.34
C LEU A 21 -63.43 24.85 45.88
N SER A 22 -62.34 24.37 46.49
CA SER A 22 -62.03 24.68 47.88
C SER A 22 -61.33 26.03 47.91
N ALA A 23 -62.01 27.03 48.48
CA ALA A 23 -61.43 28.33 48.82
C ALA A 23 -60.41 28.15 49.95
N GLY A 24 -59.18 27.80 49.58
CA GLY A 24 -58.02 27.79 50.47
C GLY A 24 -57.50 29.20 50.69
N SER A 25 -57.73 29.71 51.91
CA SER A 25 -57.13 30.88 52.55
C SER A 25 -55.76 31.26 51.97
N GLY A 26 -55.66 32.51 51.48
CA GLY A 26 -54.44 33.11 50.97
C GLY A 26 -53.31 33.14 51.99
N GLY A 27 -52.41 32.17 51.89
CA GLY A 27 -51.04 32.32 52.35
C GLY A 27 -50.28 33.14 51.31
N ARG A 28 -49.97 34.40 51.65
CA ARG A 28 -48.95 35.16 50.92
C ARG A 28 -47.64 34.41 51.02
N HIS A 29 -47.26 33.66 49.99
CA HIS A 29 -45.87 33.26 49.83
C HIS A 29 -45.05 34.53 49.63
N PRO A 30 -44.01 34.77 50.45
CA PRO A 30 -43.12 35.88 50.19
C PRO A 30 -42.52 35.68 48.79
N ALA A 31 -42.69 36.67 47.93
CA ALA A 31 -41.97 36.75 46.67
C ALA A 31 -40.51 37.02 47.03
N ASN A 32 -39.75 35.95 47.23
CA ASN A 32 -38.31 36.02 47.45
C ASN A 32 -37.68 36.48 46.13
N GLY A 33 -37.26 37.75 46.09
CA GLY A 33 -36.46 38.27 44.99
C GLY A 33 -35.11 37.56 44.97
N PHE A 34 -34.65 37.18 43.77
CA PHE A 34 -33.32 36.61 43.59
C PHE A 34 -32.26 37.59 44.09
N THR A 35 -31.33 37.09 44.89
CA THR A 35 -30.18 37.90 45.31
C THR A 35 -29.24 38.05 44.10
N LEU A 36 -28.56 39.20 43.98
CA LEU A 36 -27.56 39.43 42.93
C LEU A 36 -26.48 38.31 42.91
N LEU A 37 -26.14 37.79 44.09
CA LEU A 37 -25.19 36.71 44.30
C LEU A 37 -25.64 35.41 43.62
N GLU A 38 -26.94 35.10 43.68
CA GLU A 38 -27.52 33.86 43.14
C GLU A 38 -27.46 33.83 41.61
N ILE A 39 -27.75 34.97 40.97
CA ILE A 39 -27.62 35.11 39.51
C ILE A 39 -26.15 35.02 39.10
N LEU A 40 -25.22 35.58 39.88
CA LEU A 40 -23.78 35.48 39.64
C LEU A 40 -23.28 34.03 39.72
N ILE A 41 -23.71 33.28 40.73
CA ILE A 41 -23.35 31.85 40.88
C ILE A 41 -23.96 31.00 39.77
N ALA A 42 -25.21 31.27 39.38
CA ALA A 42 -25.85 30.53 38.29
C ALA A 42 -25.12 30.72 36.95
N ILE A 43 -24.76 31.98 36.62
CA ILE A 43 -24.04 32.29 35.38
C ILE A 43 -22.61 31.72 35.41
N SER A 44 -21.94 31.69 36.57
CA SER A 44 -20.58 31.14 36.67
C SER A 44 -20.58 29.62 36.48
N ILE A 45 -21.50 28.89 37.11
CA ILE A 45 -21.65 27.44 36.93
C ILE A 45 -22.01 27.15 35.48
N PHE A 46 -22.94 27.91 34.90
CA PHE A 46 -23.33 27.76 33.50
C PHE A 46 -22.14 27.98 32.55
N ALA A 47 -21.33 29.02 32.77
CA ALA A 47 -20.16 29.30 31.97
C ALA A 47 -19.15 28.14 32.02
N VAL A 48 -18.86 27.60 33.22
CA VAL A 48 -17.98 26.43 33.38
C VAL A 48 -18.52 25.23 32.60
N VAL A 49 -19.82 24.91 32.73
CA VAL A 49 -20.44 23.79 32.03
C VAL A 49 -20.34 23.95 30.51
N VAL A 50 -20.68 25.14 29.98
CA VAL A 50 -20.61 25.42 28.54
C VAL A 50 -19.16 25.33 28.03
N THR A 51 -18.19 25.86 28.78
CA THR A 51 -16.77 25.77 28.41
C THR A 51 -16.28 24.32 28.42
N THR A 52 -16.64 23.52 29.41
CA THR A 52 -16.26 22.10 29.44
C THR A 52 -16.86 21.34 28.27
N VAL A 53 -18.16 21.53 28.00
CA VAL A 53 -18.85 20.86 26.89
C VAL A 53 -18.24 21.27 25.55
N PHE A 54 -18.03 22.58 25.33
CA PHE A 54 -17.43 23.08 24.10
C PHE A 54 -15.98 22.64 23.93
N GLY A 55 -15.21 22.59 25.02
CA GLY A 55 -13.85 22.05 25.04
C GLY A 55 -13.82 20.56 24.69
N SER A 56 -14.73 19.76 25.24
CA SER A 56 -14.87 18.34 24.90
C SER A 56 -15.28 18.14 23.44
N PHE A 57 -16.20 18.95 22.90
CA PHE A 57 -16.56 18.88 21.48
C PHE A 57 -15.37 19.22 20.58
N ASN A 58 -14.65 20.31 20.83
CA ASN A 58 -13.48 20.69 20.03
C ASN A 58 -12.36 19.66 20.09
N PHE A 59 -12.14 19.02 21.25
CA PHE A 59 -11.19 17.93 21.38
C PHE A 59 -11.55 16.72 20.53
N VAL A 60 -12.84 16.37 20.46
CA VAL A 60 -13.32 15.27 19.60
C VAL A 60 -13.13 15.61 18.13
N PHE A 61 -13.49 16.82 17.69
CA PHE A 61 -13.35 17.21 16.29
C PHE A 61 -11.90 17.39 15.83
N GLY A 62 -11.01 17.89 16.69
CA GLY A 62 -9.58 18.01 16.37
C GLY A 62 -8.87 16.67 16.12
N ASN A 63 -9.43 15.57 16.65
CA ASN A 63 -8.91 14.23 16.41
C ASN A 63 -9.46 13.60 15.12
N VAL A 64 -10.58 14.08 14.57
CA VAL A 64 -11.17 13.49 13.35
C VAL A 64 -10.25 13.69 12.15
N GLU A 65 -9.68 14.89 11.97
CA GLU A 65 -8.79 15.19 10.84
C GLU A 65 -7.47 14.39 10.91
N ALA A 66 -6.89 14.24 12.11
CA ALA A 66 -5.71 13.41 12.31
C ALA A 66 -5.98 11.91 12.03
N ILE A 67 -7.17 11.42 12.38
CA ILE A 67 -7.60 10.05 12.10
C ILE A 67 -7.86 9.85 10.61
N GLU A 68 -8.52 10.79 9.93
CA GLU A 68 -8.81 10.73 8.49
C GLU A 68 -7.54 10.77 7.65
N ASN A 69 -6.57 11.63 8.01
CA ASN A 69 -5.27 11.69 7.34
C ASN A 69 -4.49 10.38 7.53
N GLY A 70 -4.42 9.85 8.75
CA GLY A 70 -3.76 8.56 9.02
C GLY A 70 -4.40 7.37 8.29
N MET A 71 -5.74 7.40 8.12
CA MET A 71 -6.46 6.38 7.35
C MET A 71 -6.12 6.45 5.86
N THR A 72 -6.04 7.65 5.30
CA THR A 72 -5.66 7.87 3.88
C THR A 72 -4.21 7.42 3.61
N GLU A 73 -3.28 7.71 4.52
CA GLU A 73 -1.89 7.26 4.42
C GLU A 73 -1.77 5.73 4.45
N TYR A 74 -2.51 5.07 5.35
CA TYR A 74 -2.53 3.61 5.44
C TYR A 74 -3.11 2.97 4.17
N GLU A 75 -4.24 3.47 3.67
CA GLU A 75 -4.87 2.94 2.45
C GLU A 75 -3.96 3.09 1.23
N THR A 76 -3.34 4.26 1.08
CA THR A 76 -2.40 4.54 0.00
C THR A 76 -1.17 3.63 0.09
N ALA A 77 -0.61 3.44 1.29
CA ALA A 77 0.51 2.55 1.52
C ALA A 77 0.16 1.07 1.24
N ARG A 78 -1.02 0.62 1.68
CA ARG A 78 -1.53 -0.73 1.41
C ARG A 78 -1.72 -0.96 -0.09
N ASP A 79 -2.31 -0.01 -0.79
CA ASP A 79 -2.58 -0.14 -2.23
C ASP A 79 -1.26 -0.07 -3.04
N GLY A 80 -0.31 0.76 -2.61
CA GLY A 80 1.06 0.77 -3.14
C GLY A 80 1.79 -0.56 -2.91
N LEU A 81 1.66 -1.16 -1.73
CA LEU A 81 2.21 -2.49 -1.44
C LEU A 81 1.57 -3.58 -2.31
N HIS A 82 0.24 -3.56 -2.46
CA HIS A 82 -0.46 -4.49 -3.34
C HIS A 82 0.00 -4.36 -4.80
N ARG A 83 0.29 -3.14 -5.26
CA ARG A 83 0.89 -2.90 -6.57
C ARG A 83 2.27 -3.56 -6.69
N MET A 84 3.16 -3.34 -5.73
CA MET A 84 4.49 -4.00 -5.70
C MET A 84 4.36 -5.53 -5.73
N MET A 85 3.45 -6.09 -4.93
CA MET A 85 3.20 -7.53 -4.89
C MET A 85 2.67 -8.07 -6.23
N ALA A 86 1.77 -7.35 -6.90
CA ALA A 86 1.24 -7.76 -8.20
C ALA A 86 2.34 -7.78 -9.28
N ASP A 87 3.24 -6.80 -9.25
CA ASP A 87 4.33 -6.73 -10.19
C ASP A 87 5.36 -7.85 -9.97
N LEU A 88 5.74 -8.11 -8.71
CA LEU A 88 6.67 -9.19 -8.38
C LEU A 88 6.09 -10.59 -8.67
N ARG A 89 4.78 -10.78 -8.48
CA ARG A 89 4.10 -12.03 -8.89
C ARG A 89 4.02 -12.22 -10.40
N SER A 90 4.25 -11.15 -11.17
CA SER A 90 4.26 -11.19 -12.63
C SER A 90 5.68 -11.01 -13.18
N LEU A 91 6.70 -11.14 -12.32
CA LEU A 91 8.10 -10.98 -12.66
C LEU A 91 8.50 -11.98 -13.75
N TYR A 92 9.24 -11.47 -14.73
CA TYR A 92 9.77 -12.22 -15.85
C TYR A 92 11.29 -12.19 -15.82
N VAL A 93 11.91 -13.34 -16.07
CA VAL A 93 13.36 -13.50 -16.17
C VAL A 93 13.70 -14.38 -17.36
N SER A 94 14.81 -14.10 -18.02
CA SER A 94 15.35 -14.96 -19.07
C SER A 94 15.73 -16.32 -18.49
N GLN A 95 15.33 -17.40 -19.15
CA GLN A 95 15.70 -18.79 -18.82
C GLN A 95 16.65 -19.35 -19.88
N PRO A 96 17.56 -20.27 -19.54
CA PRO A 96 18.30 -21.03 -20.56
C PRO A 96 17.34 -21.75 -21.53
N PRO A 97 17.65 -21.85 -22.84
CA PRO A 97 18.86 -21.35 -23.51
C PRO A 97 18.76 -19.88 -23.97
N ALA A 98 17.68 -19.16 -23.66
CA ALA A 98 17.52 -17.76 -24.05
C ALA A 98 18.38 -16.81 -23.21
N TYR A 99 18.70 -17.19 -21.97
CA TYR A 99 19.71 -16.53 -21.15
C TYR A 99 21.12 -17.02 -21.51
N ASP A 100 22.05 -16.07 -21.60
CA ASP A 100 23.49 -16.33 -21.68
C ASP A 100 24.19 -15.47 -20.63
N ILE A 101 25.30 -15.99 -20.08
CA ILE A 101 26.08 -15.31 -19.05
C ILE A 101 26.70 -14.06 -19.67
N PRO A 102 26.66 -12.88 -19.01
CA PRO A 102 27.18 -11.65 -19.56
C PRO A 102 28.65 -11.71 -19.98
N GLU A 103 29.47 -12.54 -19.34
CA GLU A 103 30.88 -12.74 -19.74
C GLU A 103 31.05 -13.28 -21.16
N ASN A 104 30.04 -14.01 -21.66
CA ASN A 104 30.01 -14.54 -23.02
C ASN A 104 29.43 -13.53 -24.03
N THR A 105 28.87 -12.42 -23.55
CA THR A 105 28.17 -11.43 -24.37
C THR A 105 28.69 -10.01 -24.12
N VAL A 106 28.26 -9.04 -24.93
CA VAL A 106 28.64 -7.63 -24.75
C VAL A 106 27.57 -6.87 -23.95
N GLN A 107 26.41 -7.49 -23.66
CA GLN A 107 25.22 -6.81 -23.16
C GLN A 107 24.62 -7.56 -21.97
N GLN A 108 24.37 -6.83 -20.88
CA GLN A 108 23.63 -7.33 -19.73
C GLN A 108 22.21 -7.76 -20.11
N ASP A 109 21.69 -8.78 -19.44
CA ASP A 109 20.31 -9.26 -19.64
C ASP A 109 19.32 -8.11 -19.33
N PRO A 110 18.45 -7.70 -20.28
CA PRO A 110 17.45 -6.69 -20.02
C PRO A 110 16.46 -7.13 -18.92
N PHE A 111 16.27 -8.43 -18.72
CA PHE A 111 15.32 -8.99 -17.76
C PHE A 111 15.95 -9.38 -16.41
N ARG A 112 17.19 -8.93 -16.15
CA ARG A 112 17.84 -9.12 -14.84
C ARG A 112 17.11 -8.41 -13.70
N VAL A 113 17.19 -9.00 -12.51
CA VAL A 113 16.74 -8.42 -11.24
C VAL A 113 17.91 -7.70 -10.59
N VAL A 114 17.74 -6.40 -10.30
CA VAL A 114 18.77 -5.56 -9.69
C VAL A 114 18.20 -4.85 -8.46
N GLY A 115 18.82 -5.10 -7.32
CA GLY A 115 18.56 -4.49 -6.04
C GLY A 115 19.74 -3.65 -5.58
N GLU A 116 19.52 -2.35 -5.45
CA GLU A 116 20.52 -1.37 -5.05
C GLU A 116 20.04 -0.59 -3.82
N ILE A 117 20.92 0.23 -3.26
CA ILE A 117 20.61 1.13 -2.16
C ILE A 117 21.04 2.53 -2.60
N ASP A 118 20.07 3.43 -2.68
CA ASP A 118 20.25 4.82 -3.03
C ASP A 118 20.28 5.67 -1.75
N ALA A 119 21.23 6.60 -1.65
CA ALA A 119 21.24 7.61 -0.60
C ALA A 119 20.38 8.80 -1.03
N VAL A 120 19.33 9.09 -0.27
CA VAL A 120 18.40 10.19 -0.54
C VAL A 120 18.28 11.05 0.72
N GLY A 121 18.77 12.29 0.62
CA GLY A 121 18.94 13.15 1.79
C GLY A 121 19.94 12.55 2.78
N ASN A 122 19.52 12.34 4.04
CA ASN A 122 20.32 11.73 5.11
C ASN A 122 19.95 10.26 5.39
N SER A 123 19.23 9.61 4.48
CA SER A 123 18.75 8.24 4.67
C SER A 123 19.02 7.38 3.45
N GLU A 124 19.07 6.07 3.67
CA GLU A 124 19.28 5.07 2.62
C GLU A 124 17.94 4.37 2.33
N PHE A 125 17.66 4.19 1.05
CA PHE A 125 16.44 3.52 0.59
C PHE A 125 16.80 2.50 -0.49
N SER A 126 16.15 1.34 -0.47
CA SER A 126 16.35 0.35 -1.51
C SER A 126 15.73 0.80 -2.83
N ARG A 127 16.44 0.51 -3.92
CA ARG A 127 15.99 0.63 -5.30
C ARG A 127 15.87 -0.77 -5.89
N LEU A 128 14.76 -1.07 -6.57
CA LEU A 128 14.55 -2.38 -7.19
C LEU A 128 14.12 -2.22 -8.64
N ARG A 129 14.89 -2.83 -9.54
CA ARG A 129 14.64 -2.93 -10.98
C ARG A 129 14.43 -4.39 -11.37
N PHE A 130 13.37 -4.68 -12.12
CA PHE A 130 13.10 -6.01 -12.67
C PHE A 130 12.17 -5.91 -13.88
N ALA A 131 12.07 -7.00 -14.64
CA ALA A 131 11.09 -7.12 -15.72
C ALA A 131 9.80 -7.78 -15.24
N SER A 132 8.65 -7.32 -15.70
CA SER A 132 7.34 -7.85 -15.29
C SER A 132 6.32 -7.82 -16.42
N LEU A 133 5.39 -8.77 -16.40
CA LEU A 133 4.23 -8.83 -17.30
C LEU A 133 3.09 -7.90 -16.85
N SER A 134 3.22 -7.21 -15.73
CA SER A 134 2.20 -6.33 -15.14
C SER A 134 2.24 -4.88 -15.66
N HIS A 135 2.58 -4.70 -16.95
CA HIS A 135 2.59 -3.39 -17.59
C HIS A 135 1.23 -2.69 -17.43
N LEU A 136 1.25 -1.46 -16.92
CA LEU A 136 0.10 -0.58 -16.92
C LEU A 136 0.24 0.43 -18.07
N PRO A 137 -0.65 0.40 -19.08
CA PRO A 137 -0.66 1.41 -20.12
C PRO A 137 -1.17 2.73 -19.52
N LEU A 138 -0.25 3.53 -18.99
CA LEU A 138 -0.49 4.86 -18.43
C LEU A 138 -0.26 5.91 -19.53
N GLY A 139 -1.14 5.92 -20.52
CA GLY A 139 -0.97 6.81 -21.66
C GLY A 139 -2.03 6.64 -22.74
N ARG A 140 -1.84 7.35 -23.86
CA ARG A 140 -2.72 7.24 -25.03
C ARG A 140 -2.40 6.01 -25.89
N GLU A 141 -1.21 5.45 -25.74
CA GLU A 141 -0.76 4.29 -26.49
C GLU A 141 -1.02 3.00 -25.69
N TRP A 142 -1.71 2.06 -26.32
CA TRP A 142 -2.08 0.77 -25.74
C TRP A 142 -1.06 -0.30 -26.13
N ARG A 143 0.22 -0.03 -25.90
CA ARG A 143 1.26 -1.04 -26.09
C ARG A 143 1.20 -2.04 -24.94
N GLN A 144 1.42 -3.30 -25.26
CA GLN A 144 1.48 -4.41 -24.31
C GLN A 144 2.85 -5.07 -24.46
N GLY A 145 3.38 -5.60 -23.38
CA GLY A 145 4.67 -6.28 -23.39
C GLY A 145 5.20 -6.53 -22.00
N ILE A 146 6.42 -7.04 -21.96
CA ILE A 146 7.20 -7.12 -20.73
C ILE A 146 7.66 -5.70 -20.43
N ALA A 147 7.34 -5.18 -19.25
CA ALA A 147 7.77 -3.87 -18.80
C ALA A 147 8.98 -3.99 -17.88
N GLU A 148 9.89 -3.04 -17.98
CA GLU A 148 10.85 -2.78 -16.91
C GLU A 148 10.16 -1.94 -15.83
N ILE A 149 10.07 -2.52 -14.64
CA ILE A 149 9.54 -1.86 -13.45
C ILE A 149 10.71 -1.43 -12.58
N ILE A 150 10.67 -0.16 -12.14
CA ILE A 150 11.64 0.37 -11.19
C ILE A 150 10.90 1.00 -10.01
N TYR A 151 11.18 0.50 -8.82
CA TYR A 151 10.83 1.13 -7.55
C TYR A 151 12.00 1.94 -7.04
N TYR A 152 11.74 3.21 -6.76
CA TYR A 152 12.73 4.14 -6.23
C TYR A 152 12.02 5.24 -5.45
N VAL A 153 12.80 5.99 -4.66
CA VAL A 153 12.28 7.13 -3.91
C VAL A 153 12.85 8.45 -4.41
N GLU A 154 12.12 9.52 -4.20
CA GLU A 154 12.51 10.87 -4.59
C GLU A 154 12.27 11.85 -3.43
N ALA A 155 13.31 12.60 -3.05
CA ALA A 155 13.17 13.68 -2.08
C ALA A 155 12.39 14.84 -2.69
N GLN A 156 11.46 15.38 -1.92
CA GLN A 156 10.66 16.54 -2.28
C GLN A 156 11.25 17.82 -1.66
N PRO A 157 10.85 19.02 -2.15
CA PRO A 157 11.36 20.29 -1.62
C PRO A 157 11.04 20.55 -0.14
N ASP A 158 10.08 19.82 0.44
CA ASP A 158 9.67 19.90 1.85
C ASP A 158 10.35 18.83 2.73
N ASP A 159 11.44 18.22 2.24
CA ASP A 159 12.16 17.11 2.86
C ASP A 159 11.35 15.81 3.03
N SER A 160 10.11 15.76 2.51
CA SER A 160 9.36 14.50 2.41
C SER A 160 9.97 13.60 1.33
N VAL A 161 9.71 12.30 1.44
CA VAL A 161 10.19 11.30 0.48
C VAL A 161 8.99 10.61 -0.14
N THR A 162 8.96 10.51 -1.47
CA THR A 162 7.89 9.85 -2.21
C THR A 162 8.39 8.58 -2.86
N LEU A 163 7.62 7.49 -2.76
CA LEU A 163 7.87 6.24 -3.48
C LEU A 163 7.23 6.35 -4.86
N LYS A 164 8.03 6.17 -5.90
CA LYS A 164 7.59 6.21 -7.30
C LYS A 164 7.77 4.84 -7.96
N ARG A 165 6.89 4.57 -8.92
CA ARG A 165 6.93 3.37 -9.76
C ARG A 165 7.12 3.77 -11.20
N SER A 166 8.27 3.42 -11.77
CA SER A 166 8.48 3.52 -13.21
C SER A 166 7.99 2.26 -13.92
N ASP A 167 7.41 2.44 -15.10
CA ASP A 167 6.86 1.38 -15.94
C ASP A 167 7.13 1.70 -17.41
N ARG A 168 8.10 1.01 -18.00
CA ARG A 168 8.52 1.25 -19.39
C ARG A 168 8.63 -0.03 -20.19
N LEU A 169 8.28 0.03 -21.47
CA LEU A 169 8.45 -1.08 -22.41
C LEU A 169 9.80 -1.04 -23.15
N ASP A 170 10.49 0.10 -23.10
CA ASP A 170 11.71 0.36 -23.87
C ASP A 170 12.96 0.18 -22.98
N PHE A 171 13.50 -1.04 -22.93
CA PHE A 171 14.65 -1.42 -22.07
C PHE A 171 15.99 -0.82 -22.49
N ASN A 172 16.13 -0.48 -23.77
CA ASN A 172 17.40 -0.05 -24.36
C ASN A 172 17.57 1.47 -24.37
N GLU A 173 16.53 2.22 -24.02
CA GLU A 173 16.61 3.67 -23.97
C GLU A 173 17.12 4.13 -22.60
N PRO A 174 18.00 5.15 -22.56
CA PRO A 174 18.40 5.76 -21.30
C PRO A 174 17.16 6.31 -20.58
N LEU A 175 17.18 6.28 -19.24
CA LEU A 175 16.11 6.87 -18.45
C LEU A 175 16.04 8.38 -18.75
N PRO A 176 14.85 8.96 -18.97
CA PRO A 176 14.70 10.40 -19.15
C PRO A 176 15.23 11.16 -17.92
N GLU A 177 15.80 12.34 -18.13
CA GLU A 177 16.25 13.22 -17.04
C GLU A 177 15.07 13.67 -16.15
N GLU A 178 13.93 13.98 -16.78
CA GLU A 178 12.68 14.32 -16.08
C GLU A 178 11.72 13.12 -16.08
N ARG A 179 11.51 12.53 -14.89
CA ARG A 179 10.65 11.35 -14.72
C ARG A 179 9.31 11.75 -14.08
N ASN A 180 8.25 11.73 -14.88
CA ASN A 180 6.88 11.88 -14.39
C ASN A 180 6.25 10.51 -14.03
N ASP A 181 7.03 9.67 -13.35
CA ASP A 181 6.59 8.35 -12.91
C ASP A 181 5.52 8.50 -11.79
N PRO A 182 4.46 7.68 -11.80
CA PRO A 182 3.42 7.72 -10.77
C PRO A 182 3.95 7.60 -9.34
N ILE A 183 3.37 8.41 -8.45
CA ILE A 183 3.58 8.31 -7.01
C ILE A 183 2.71 7.16 -6.48
N LEU A 184 3.32 6.25 -5.72
CA LEU A 184 2.60 5.20 -5.00
C LEU A 184 2.33 5.58 -3.56
N CYS A 185 3.29 6.22 -2.88
CA CYS A 185 3.16 6.63 -1.49
C CYS A 185 3.90 7.94 -1.27
N GLU A 186 3.28 8.85 -0.53
CA GLU A 186 3.93 10.03 0.03
C GLU A 186 4.43 9.72 1.45
N ASN A 187 5.29 10.57 2.01
CA ASN A 187 5.78 10.46 3.39
C ASN A 187 6.44 9.10 3.73
N VAL A 188 7.26 8.59 2.82
CA VAL A 188 8.01 7.32 3.01
C VAL A 188 9.12 7.53 4.03
N ARG A 189 9.12 6.72 5.09
CA ARG A 189 10.14 6.72 6.15
C ARG A 189 11.18 5.64 5.95
N ALA A 190 10.78 4.50 5.39
CA ALA A 190 11.69 3.41 5.06
C ALA A 190 11.14 2.63 3.86
N LEU A 191 12.04 2.23 2.96
CA LEU A 191 11.79 1.26 1.91
C LEU A 191 13.00 0.33 1.85
N LYS A 192 12.79 -0.95 2.16
CA LYS A 192 13.84 -1.97 2.11
C LYS A 192 13.37 -3.19 1.32
N PHE A 193 14.23 -3.63 0.41
CA PHE A 193 14.10 -4.91 -0.27
C PHE A 193 15.19 -5.86 0.23
N THR A 194 14.78 -7.05 0.66
CA THR A 194 15.72 -8.11 1.07
C THR A 194 15.48 -9.33 0.20
N TYR A 195 16.56 -9.84 -0.37
CA TYR A 195 16.60 -10.89 -1.36
C TYR A 195 16.99 -12.20 -0.69
N LEU A 196 16.19 -13.25 -0.90
CA LEU A 196 16.49 -14.59 -0.40
C LEU A 196 16.95 -15.46 -1.56
N ASP A 197 18.07 -16.16 -1.39
CA ASP A 197 18.58 -17.12 -2.37
C ASP A 197 17.94 -18.52 -2.24
N ALA A 198 18.54 -19.54 -2.88
CA ALA A 198 18.00 -20.90 -2.89
C ALA A 198 18.15 -21.60 -1.54
N GLU A 199 19.18 -21.23 -0.79
CA GLU A 199 19.51 -21.71 0.55
C GLU A 199 18.70 -20.96 1.63
N GLY A 200 18.17 -19.79 1.27
CA GLY A 200 17.38 -18.92 2.13
C GLY A 200 18.20 -17.85 2.83
N ASP A 201 19.43 -17.61 2.41
CA ASP A 201 20.27 -16.54 2.92
C ASP A 201 19.76 -15.18 2.44
N GLU A 202 19.73 -14.21 3.37
CA GLU A 202 19.18 -12.88 3.13
C GLU A 202 20.28 -11.89 2.72
N ARG A 203 20.00 -11.08 1.69
CA ARG A 203 20.89 -10.03 1.18
C ARG A 203 20.14 -8.74 0.93
N GLU A 204 20.81 -7.60 1.10
CA GLU A 204 20.22 -6.26 0.90
C GLU A 204 20.45 -5.70 -0.50
N ARG A 205 21.36 -6.31 -1.25
CA ARG A 205 21.63 -6.03 -2.66
C ARG A 205 21.52 -7.32 -3.45
N TRP A 206 21.22 -7.18 -4.73
CA TRP A 206 21.19 -8.31 -5.65
C TRP A 206 21.47 -7.84 -7.07
N ASN A 207 22.19 -8.64 -7.85
CA ASN A 207 22.28 -8.46 -9.29
C ASN A 207 22.26 -9.85 -9.93
N SER A 208 21.14 -10.24 -10.54
CA SER A 208 21.00 -11.59 -11.10
C SER A 208 21.87 -11.84 -12.35
N ASP A 209 22.68 -10.86 -12.73
CA ASP A 209 23.59 -10.89 -13.86
C ASP A 209 25.06 -10.76 -13.42
N SER A 210 25.34 -10.82 -12.11
CA SER A 210 26.70 -10.82 -11.57
C SER A 210 27.15 -12.22 -11.12
N GLU A 211 28.47 -12.44 -11.20
CA GLU A 211 29.14 -13.64 -10.69
C GLU A 211 28.94 -13.80 -9.16
N GLU A 212 28.84 -12.69 -8.41
CA GLU A 212 28.61 -12.69 -6.95
C GLU A 212 27.38 -13.49 -6.53
N TYR A 213 26.35 -13.50 -7.37
CA TYR A 213 25.10 -14.25 -7.15
C TYR A 213 24.96 -15.41 -8.12
N GLU A 214 26.07 -15.88 -8.70
CA GLU A 214 26.13 -17.02 -9.61
C GLU A 214 25.15 -16.91 -10.79
N TYR A 215 24.88 -15.68 -11.23
CA TYR A 215 23.91 -15.35 -12.28
C TYR A 215 22.47 -15.85 -11.99
N ALA A 216 22.18 -16.17 -10.73
CA ALA A 216 20.89 -16.62 -10.26
C ALA A 216 20.00 -15.44 -9.85
N THR A 217 18.68 -15.65 -9.93
CA THR A 217 17.69 -14.70 -9.41
C THR A 217 17.32 -15.07 -7.98
N PRO A 218 16.86 -14.13 -7.15
CA PRO A 218 16.39 -14.48 -5.82
C PRO A 218 15.18 -15.42 -5.89
N ARG A 219 14.99 -16.28 -4.89
CA ARG A 219 13.80 -17.13 -4.75
C ARG A 219 12.64 -16.39 -4.11
N ALA A 220 12.93 -15.41 -3.27
CA ALA A 220 11.91 -14.54 -2.70
C ALA A 220 12.45 -13.15 -2.46
N ILE A 221 11.55 -12.17 -2.43
CA ILE A 221 11.86 -10.78 -2.08
C ILE A 221 10.96 -10.38 -0.92
N ARG A 222 11.58 -9.94 0.17
CA ARG A 222 10.93 -9.30 1.30
C ARG A 222 10.86 -7.80 1.04
N ILE A 223 9.68 -7.23 1.20
CA ILE A 223 9.44 -5.78 1.15
C ILE A 223 9.15 -5.33 2.57
N GLN A 224 9.89 -4.32 3.03
CA GLN A 224 9.58 -3.57 4.25
C GLN A 224 9.34 -2.12 3.85
N LEU A 225 8.16 -1.61 4.19
CA LEU A 225 7.71 -0.25 3.86
C LEU A 225 7.18 0.42 5.13
N ALA A 226 7.70 1.60 5.44
CA ALA A 226 7.18 2.46 6.50
C ALA A 226 6.72 3.80 5.89
N VAL A 227 5.46 4.16 6.10
CA VAL A 227 4.83 5.38 5.54
C VAL A 227 4.08 6.13 6.62
N GLY A 228 4.32 7.43 6.73
CA GLY A 228 3.48 8.30 7.55
C GLY A 228 4.12 9.64 7.90
N SER A 229 3.27 10.66 8.01
CA SER A 229 3.65 12.01 8.44
C SER A 229 3.81 12.15 9.96
N GLY A 230 3.14 11.28 10.74
CA GLY A 230 3.13 11.30 12.21
C GLY A 230 4.37 10.70 12.89
N LEU A 231 4.34 10.67 14.25
CA LEU A 231 5.40 10.08 15.09
C LEU A 231 5.51 8.55 14.96
N GLN A 232 4.41 7.88 14.60
CA GLN A 232 4.36 6.44 14.37
C GLN A 232 3.95 6.21 12.91
N PRO A 233 4.88 5.81 12.03
CA PRO A 233 4.54 5.45 10.66
C PRO A 233 3.78 4.12 10.64
N ASN A 234 2.97 3.93 9.61
CA ASN A 234 2.40 2.63 9.28
C ASN A 234 3.48 1.75 8.68
N GLU A 235 3.75 0.62 9.32
CA GLU A 235 4.75 -0.34 8.88
C GLU A 235 4.09 -1.55 8.23
N PHE A 236 4.67 -1.97 7.10
CA PHE A 236 4.23 -3.13 6.35
C PHE A 236 5.43 -4.01 6.04
N GLU A 237 5.23 -5.32 6.19
CA GLU A 237 6.20 -6.32 5.76
C GLU A 237 5.49 -7.44 5.00
N VAL A 238 6.07 -7.85 3.89
CA VAL A 238 5.60 -8.99 3.11
C VAL A 238 6.77 -9.71 2.46
N LEU A 239 6.73 -11.05 2.48
CA LEU A 239 7.65 -11.90 1.74
C LEU A 239 6.94 -12.47 0.51
N ILE A 240 7.48 -12.23 -0.68
CA ILE A 240 6.94 -12.74 -1.94
C ILE A 240 7.91 -13.78 -2.49
N ALA A 241 7.48 -15.04 -2.53
CA ALA A 241 8.17 -16.07 -3.32
C ALA A 241 7.97 -15.76 -4.81
N LEU A 242 9.06 -15.74 -5.57
CA LEU A 242 9.01 -15.46 -7.00
C LEU A 242 8.50 -16.69 -7.75
N PRO A 243 7.45 -16.56 -8.57
CA PRO A 243 6.88 -17.70 -9.29
C PRO A 243 7.77 -18.18 -10.44
N LEU A 244 8.63 -17.30 -10.95
CA LEU A 244 9.66 -17.61 -11.93
C LEU A 244 10.99 -17.12 -11.38
N TYR A 245 11.98 -18.00 -11.39
CA TYR A 245 13.35 -17.72 -10.99
C TYR A 245 14.29 -18.50 -11.92
N ARG A 246 15.51 -17.99 -12.09
CA ARG A 246 16.62 -18.64 -12.77
C ARG A 246 17.61 -19.14 -11.71
N ASP A 247 17.92 -20.43 -11.79
CA ASP A 247 18.99 -21.06 -11.00
C ASP A 247 20.37 -20.75 -11.56
N ASN A 248 21.41 -21.10 -10.80
CA ASN A 248 22.77 -21.04 -11.31
C ASN A 248 22.83 -21.77 -12.68
N PRO A 249 23.22 -21.08 -13.77
CA PRO A 249 23.30 -21.67 -15.09
C PRO A 249 24.26 -22.88 -15.14
N GLU A 250 25.27 -22.93 -14.27
CA GLU A 250 26.23 -24.04 -14.18
C GLU A 250 25.58 -25.33 -13.66
N ASP A 251 24.70 -25.23 -12.67
CA ASP A 251 23.95 -26.39 -12.13
C ASP A 251 23.01 -26.99 -13.18
N SER A 252 22.49 -26.15 -14.06
CA SER A 252 21.57 -26.55 -15.13
C SER A 252 22.28 -27.30 -16.28
N ARG A 253 23.62 -27.17 -16.43
CA ARG A 253 24.39 -27.87 -17.49
C ARG A 253 24.53 -29.38 -17.24
N PHE A 254 24.32 -29.84 -16.00
CA PHE A 254 24.44 -31.26 -15.64
C PHE A 254 23.13 -32.06 -15.79
N GLN A 255 22.02 -31.41 -16.16
CA GLN A 255 20.80 -32.11 -16.59
C GLN A 255 20.80 -32.34 -18.11
N THR A 256 21.90 -32.89 -18.64
CA THR A 256 21.83 -33.55 -19.95
C THR A 256 21.06 -34.85 -19.75
N ILE A 257 19.83 -34.91 -20.26
CA ILE A 257 19.05 -36.15 -20.32
C ILE A 257 19.94 -37.21 -21.00
N PRO A 258 20.15 -38.40 -20.42
CA PRO A 258 20.83 -39.48 -21.11
C PRO A 258 20.08 -39.75 -22.41
N SER A 259 20.76 -39.64 -23.54
CA SER A 259 20.22 -39.91 -24.89
C SER A 259 19.87 -41.39 -25.13
N ASP A 260 19.83 -42.21 -24.08
CA ASP A 260 19.64 -43.66 -24.12
C ASP A 260 18.26 -44.07 -23.60
N PHE A 261 17.20 -43.45 -24.12
CA PHE A 261 15.87 -44.05 -24.11
C PHE A 261 15.30 -44.06 -25.52
N GLY A 262 15.48 -45.21 -26.17
CA GLY A 262 14.91 -45.50 -27.48
C GLY A 262 13.39 -45.42 -27.46
N PHE A 263 12.85 -44.45 -28.19
CA PHE A 263 11.50 -44.51 -28.75
C PHE A 263 11.63 -44.37 -30.26
N GLY A 264 11.60 -45.52 -30.93
CA GLY A 264 11.44 -45.57 -32.37
C GLY A 264 10.06 -45.06 -32.74
N ASN A 265 10.01 -43.98 -33.52
CA ASN A 265 8.84 -43.66 -34.33
C ASN A 265 9.24 -43.75 -35.82
N THR A 266 8.91 -44.88 -36.43
CA THR A 266 8.91 -45.04 -37.88
C THR A 266 7.75 -44.26 -38.48
N TYR A 267 8.03 -43.17 -39.17
CA TYR A 267 7.08 -42.55 -40.09
C TYR A 267 7.26 -43.18 -41.47
N LYS A 268 6.32 -44.03 -41.88
CA LYS A 268 6.17 -44.46 -43.28
C LYS A 268 5.48 -43.34 -44.06
N SER A 269 6.18 -42.75 -45.01
CA SER A 269 5.56 -41.93 -46.05
C SER A 269 4.81 -42.83 -47.04
N VAL A 270 3.56 -42.48 -47.32
CA VAL A 270 2.75 -43.07 -48.41
C VAL A 270 3.01 -42.24 -49.66
N PRO A 271 3.42 -42.82 -50.79
CA PRO A 271 3.63 -42.07 -52.03
C PRO A 271 2.29 -41.79 -52.72
N LYS A 272 2.18 -40.59 -53.33
CA LYS A 272 1.27 -40.32 -54.44
C LYS A 272 1.92 -40.72 -55.76
#